data_AF-A0A2A5XD12-F1
#
_entry.id   AF-A0A2A5XD12-F1
#
_cell.length_a   1.000
_cell.length_b   1.000
_cell.length_c   1.000
_cell.angle_alpha   90.00
_cell.angle_beta   90.00
_cell.angle_gamma   90.00
#
_symmetry.space_group_name_H-M   'P 1'
#
loop_
_entity.id
_entity.type
_entity.pdbx_description
1 polymer ?
#
loop_
_entity_poly.entity_id
_entity_poly.type
_entity_poly.pdbx_seq_one_letter_code
_entity_poly.pdbx_strand_id
1 'polypeptide(L)'
;MTPPKDLFSSFSLLLCFLLFHFSSSAQFSQLEQYSGNTGSNMTVMFTPDVIDAFPDNLVEDTYVVAANEEDGSFIAVVQSCINPLAYNYNPNANEDDGSCLFTQNYVDSLINYYSYFLNQYNVVVYAAGVLSAQLEFADPSSYGQIQLNLIPGWNTVGYNVIEPTDIVAQFEPIEEDLRLVKNNFGFIYWPQFGFNGIGDLIPGQGYQLRMDQSRTFHFVNTDQRRSISPTVPDWAIEMQAEIHPNDIRTLVKVVNMLGQEVHSNEVSSGTILLYLYNDGSVEKKIH
;
A
#
# COMPACT_ATOMS: atom_id res chain seq x y z
N MET A 1 2.24 -13.78 16.44
CA MET A 1 3.54 -13.16 16.10
C MET A 1 3.27 -12.14 15.00
N THR A 2 3.35 -10.87 15.36
CA THR A 2 3.07 -9.69 14.53
C THR A 2 4.30 -9.34 13.67
N PRO A 3 4.12 -8.83 12.44
CA PRO A 3 5.24 -8.41 11.59
C PRO A 3 5.86 -7.08 12.10
N PRO A 4 7.17 -6.86 11.90
CA PRO A 4 7.85 -5.63 12.31
C PRO A 4 7.48 -4.46 11.38
N LYS A 5 7.32 -3.28 11.98
CA LYS A 5 6.67 -2.08 11.43
C LYS A 5 7.59 -1.12 10.64
N ASP A 6 8.83 -1.48 10.34
CA ASP A 6 9.85 -0.44 10.03
C ASP A 6 10.27 -0.33 8.56
N LEU A 7 9.52 -0.89 7.60
CA LEU A 7 9.85 -0.72 6.17
C LEU A 7 9.32 0.57 5.54
N PHE A 8 8.44 1.33 6.22
CA PHE A 8 7.86 2.57 5.67
C PHE A 8 8.62 3.86 6.02
N SER A 9 9.57 3.82 6.95
CA SER A 9 10.35 5.02 7.33
C SER A 9 11.45 5.37 6.32
N SER A 10 11.92 4.40 5.53
CA SER A 10 13.11 4.54 4.68
C SER A 10 12.79 5.00 3.26
N PHE A 11 11.52 4.90 2.82
CA PHE A 11 11.12 5.38 1.49
C PHE A 11 10.66 6.86 1.49
N SER A 12 10.32 7.44 2.65
CA SER A 12 9.94 8.85 2.75
C SER A 12 11.14 9.81 2.82
N LEU A 13 12.35 9.30 3.09
CA LEU A 13 13.56 10.13 3.22
C LEU A 13 14.30 10.33 1.90
N LEU A 14 14.08 9.45 0.92
CA LEU A 14 14.74 9.55 -0.39
C LEU A 14 14.04 10.55 -1.35
N LEU A 15 12.81 10.97 -1.05
CA LEU A 15 12.05 11.93 -1.87
C LEU A 15 12.15 13.39 -1.37
N CYS A 16 12.77 13.63 -0.21
CA CYS A 16 12.89 14.98 0.34
C CYS A 16 14.19 15.72 -0.10
N PHE A 17 15.11 15.02 -0.78
CA PHE A 17 16.37 15.61 -1.25
C PHE A 17 16.29 16.32 -2.61
N LEU A 18 15.12 16.32 -3.28
CA LEU A 18 14.99 16.92 -4.62
C LEU A 18 14.27 18.27 -4.67
N LEU A 19 13.80 18.86 -3.56
CA LEU A 19 13.02 20.11 -3.59
C LEU A 19 13.28 21.12 -2.46
N PHE A 20 14.51 21.31 -2.01
CA PHE A 20 14.88 22.50 -1.23
C PHE A 20 16.10 23.21 -1.83
N HIS A 21 15.85 24.04 -2.84
CA HIS A 21 16.60 25.26 -3.06
C HIS A 21 16.09 26.30 -2.05
N PHE A 22 16.83 26.53 -0.97
CA PHE A 22 16.78 27.81 -0.26
C PHE A 22 18.19 28.23 0.14
N SER A 23 18.53 29.39 -0.36
CA SER A 23 19.75 30.15 -0.18
C SER A 23 19.91 30.54 1.29
N SER A 24 21.03 30.15 1.89
CA SER A 24 21.55 30.79 3.10
C SER A 24 23.06 30.75 3.00
N SER A 25 23.61 31.82 2.43
CA SER A 25 25.04 32.08 2.42
C SER A 25 25.51 32.32 3.85
N ALA A 26 26.01 31.27 4.51
CA ALA A 26 27.02 31.46 5.52
C ALA A 26 28.32 31.77 4.76
N GLN A 27 28.70 33.05 4.72
CA GLN A 27 30.04 33.44 4.28
C GLN A 27 31.04 32.91 5.30
N PHE A 28 31.46 31.66 5.14
CA PHE A 28 32.79 31.27 5.59
C PHE A 28 33.72 31.87 4.53
N SER A 29 34.33 33.01 4.83
CA SER A 29 35.46 33.45 4.01
C SER A 29 36.48 32.33 4.06
N GLN A 30 36.71 31.65 2.92
CA GLN A 30 37.87 30.81 2.79
C GLN A 30 39.07 31.69 3.16
N LEU A 31 39.69 31.41 4.30
CA LEU A 31 41.06 31.81 4.51
C LEU A 31 41.82 31.21 3.34
N GLU A 32 42.35 32.05 2.46
CA GLU A 32 43.21 31.58 1.38
C GLU A 32 44.31 30.76 2.03
N GLN A 33 44.39 29.48 1.65
CA GLN A 33 45.47 28.62 2.10
C GLN A 33 46.77 29.28 1.66
N TYR A 34 47.57 29.71 2.64
CA TYR A 34 48.92 30.16 2.37
C TYR A 34 49.73 28.96 1.86
N SER A 35 49.85 28.85 0.54
CA SER A 35 50.66 27.85 -0.16
C SER A 35 52.04 28.43 -0.45
N GLY A 36 52.80 28.71 0.60
CA GLY A 36 54.23 28.96 0.51
C GLY A 36 54.94 28.03 1.48
N ASN A 37 56.01 27.36 1.05
CA ASN A 37 56.98 26.94 2.04
C ASN A 37 57.55 28.24 2.63
N THR A 38 57.19 28.55 3.87
CA THR A 38 57.99 29.48 4.63
C THR A 38 59.33 28.77 4.74
N GLY A 39 60.33 29.28 4.00
CA GLY A 39 61.63 28.62 3.86
C GLY A 39 62.15 28.15 5.21
N SER A 40 63.02 27.14 5.22
CA SER A 40 63.41 26.23 6.32
C SER A 40 63.79 26.81 7.70
N ASN A 41 63.57 28.09 7.98
CA ASN A 41 63.98 28.81 9.18
C ASN A 41 63.03 29.96 9.57
N MET A 42 61.70 29.77 9.50
CA MET A 42 60.76 30.73 10.07
C MET A 42 60.43 30.32 11.51
N THR A 43 60.95 31.07 12.48
CA THR A 43 60.57 30.92 13.89
C THR A 43 59.23 31.62 14.10
N VAL A 44 58.16 30.83 14.25
CA VAL A 44 56.87 31.33 14.73
C VAL A 44 56.95 31.42 16.25
N MET A 45 56.82 32.63 16.80
CA MET A 45 56.74 32.83 18.25
C MET A 45 55.28 32.78 18.68
N PHE A 46 54.93 31.77 19.47
CA PHE A 46 53.67 31.72 20.20
C PHE A 46 53.81 32.45 21.53
N THR A 47 52.71 32.97 22.07
CA THR A 47 52.67 33.47 23.44
C THR A 47 52.86 32.31 24.42
N PRO A 48 53.40 32.53 25.62
CA PRO A 48 53.52 31.48 26.64
C PRO A 48 52.19 30.75 26.90
N ASP A 49 51.07 31.48 26.87
CA ASP A 49 49.74 30.91 27.09
C ASP A 49 49.33 29.90 26.00
N VAL A 50 49.67 30.15 24.73
CA VAL A 50 49.43 29.21 23.62
C VAL A 50 50.37 28.00 23.72
N ILE A 51 51.61 28.22 24.17
CA ILE A 51 52.58 27.14 24.37
C ILE A 51 52.14 26.21 25.50
N ASP A 52 51.65 26.77 26.60
CA ASP A 52 51.17 26.02 27.77
C ASP A 52 49.84 25.31 27.52
N ALA A 53 49.09 25.72 26.50
CA ALA A 53 47.86 25.06 26.08
C ALA A 53 48.10 23.78 25.26
N PHE A 54 49.31 23.56 24.71
CA PHE A 54 49.59 22.35 23.94
C PHE A 54 49.46 21.10 24.83
N PRO A 55 48.74 20.05 24.39
CA PRO A 55 48.68 18.81 25.14
C PRO A 55 50.08 18.20 25.23
N ASP A 56 50.43 17.65 26.39
CA ASP A 56 51.74 17.03 26.65
C ASP A 56 52.07 15.85 25.69
N ASN A 57 51.09 15.37 24.93
CA ASN A 57 51.17 14.21 24.05
C ASN A 57 50.84 14.57 22.59
N LEU A 58 51.45 15.63 22.04
CA LEU A 58 51.39 15.91 20.61
C LEU A 58 52.04 14.76 19.82
N VAL A 59 51.37 14.32 18.77
CA VAL A 59 51.88 13.31 17.84
C VAL A 59 52.69 14.00 16.74
N GLU A 60 53.70 13.32 16.21
CA GLU A 60 54.42 13.77 15.01
C GLU A 60 53.42 14.11 13.88
N ASP A 61 53.70 15.15 13.10
CA ASP A 61 52.80 15.70 12.06
C ASP A 61 51.50 16.39 12.53
N THR A 62 51.31 16.60 13.84
CA THR A 62 50.25 17.49 14.34
C THR A 62 50.48 18.92 13.86
N TYR A 63 49.47 19.54 13.25
CA TYR A 63 49.55 20.93 12.80
C TYR A 63 48.40 21.78 13.34
N VAL A 64 48.71 23.05 13.60
CA VAL A 64 47.76 24.04 14.13
C VAL A 64 47.07 24.75 12.97
N VAL A 65 45.75 24.74 12.96
CA VAL A 65 44.93 25.35 11.90
C VAL A 65 44.44 26.74 12.29
N ALA A 66 44.26 26.98 13.60
CA ALA A 66 43.94 28.28 14.15
C ALA A 66 44.39 28.38 15.61
N ALA A 67 44.84 29.56 16.04
CA ALA A 67 45.09 29.89 17.43
C ALA A 67 44.41 31.23 17.73
N ASN A 68 43.80 31.37 18.91
CA ASN A 68 43.17 32.59 19.39
C ASN A 68 44.13 33.31 20.34
N GLU A 69 44.49 34.55 19.99
CA GLU A 69 45.45 35.36 20.74
C GLU A 69 44.89 35.87 22.08
N GLU A 70 43.56 35.91 22.25
CA GLU A 70 42.91 36.47 23.45
C GLU A 70 42.78 35.45 24.59
N ASP A 71 42.58 34.17 24.28
CA ASP A 71 42.35 33.11 25.28
C ASP A 71 43.36 31.96 25.21
N GLY A 72 44.32 32.01 24.29
CA GLY A 72 45.36 30.99 24.11
C GLY A 72 44.86 29.66 23.53
N SER A 73 43.58 29.56 23.16
CA SER A 73 43.01 28.34 22.59
C SER A 73 43.50 28.10 21.16
N PHE A 74 43.64 26.84 20.75
CA PHE A 74 43.97 26.50 19.38
C PHE A 74 43.20 25.27 18.89
N ILE A 75 43.04 25.18 17.57
CA ILE A 75 42.49 24.03 16.88
C ILE A 75 43.66 23.32 16.20
N ALA A 76 44.02 22.15 16.71
CA ALA A 76 44.98 21.26 16.09
C ALA A 76 44.28 20.10 15.41
N VAL A 77 44.84 19.67 14.29
CA VAL A 77 44.45 18.43 13.62
C VAL A 77 45.47 17.38 13.98
N VAL A 78 44.98 16.29 14.59
CA VAL A 78 45.77 15.12 14.95
C VAL A 78 45.33 14.01 14.01
N GLN A 79 46.16 13.75 13.00
CA GLN A 79 45.93 12.70 12.02
C GLN A 79 46.47 11.37 12.52
N SER A 80 45.59 10.40 12.74
CA SER A 80 45.97 9.04 13.12
C SER A 80 44.74 8.13 13.06
N CYS A 81 44.90 6.86 13.42
CA CYS A 81 43.75 5.96 13.47
C CYS A 81 42.74 6.36 14.56
N ILE A 82 41.53 6.74 14.14
CA ILE A 82 40.42 7.09 15.05
C ILE A 82 39.51 5.89 15.39
N ASN A 83 39.76 4.72 14.78
CA ASN A 83 38.92 3.55 15.00
C ASN A 83 39.30 2.82 16.30
N PRO A 84 38.41 2.75 17.31
CA PRO A 84 38.72 2.13 18.61
C PRO A 84 38.93 0.61 18.54
N LEU A 85 38.63 -0.02 17.40
CA LEU A 85 38.84 -1.45 17.16
C LEU A 85 40.21 -1.75 16.52
N ALA A 86 41.00 -0.73 16.17
CA ALA A 86 42.34 -0.88 15.62
C ALA A 86 43.42 -0.94 16.71
N TYR A 87 44.54 -1.59 16.42
CA TYR A 87 45.67 -1.73 17.36
C TYR A 87 46.43 -0.42 17.61
N ASN A 88 46.46 0.45 16.62
CA ASN A 88 47.10 1.76 16.67
C ASN A 88 46.07 2.88 16.88
N TYR A 89 44.92 2.57 17.49
CA TYR A 89 43.94 3.59 17.87
C TYR A 89 44.60 4.68 18.71
N ASN A 90 44.41 5.93 18.28
CA ASN A 90 44.86 7.10 18.99
C ASN A 90 43.63 7.88 19.48
N PRO A 91 43.39 7.96 20.81
CA PRO A 91 42.25 8.70 21.35
C PRO A 91 42.34 10.21 21.16
N ASN A 92 43.52 10.75 20.84
CA ASN A 92 43.72 12.17 20.58
C ASN A 92 43.55 12.51 19.09
N ALA A 93 43.42 11.52 18.21
CA ALA A 93 43.22 11.74 16.79
C ALA A 93 41.79 12.21 16.50
N ASN A 94 41.68 13.27 15.70
CA ASN A 94 40.41 13.85 15.28
C ASN A 94 40.20 13.75 13.76
N GLU A 95 41.20 13.26 13.02
CA GLU A 95 41.11 12.95 11.60
C GLU A 95 41.77 11.58 11.33
N ASP A 96 41.07 10.72 10.57
CA ASP A 96 41.58 9.40 10.19
C ASP A 96 42.58 9.54 9.05
N ASP A 97 43.82 9.09 9.26
CA ASP A 97 44.86 9.05 8.24
C ASP A 97 44.86 7.75 7.42
N GLY A 98 43.93 6.83 7.71
CA GLY A 98 43.84 5.52 7.06
C GLY A 98 44.92 4.54 7.52
N SER A 99 45.70 4.86 8.55
CA SER A 99 46.75 3.99 9.09
C SER A 99 46.24 2.87 9.99
N CYS A 100 44.92 2.78 10.24
CA CYS A 100 44.31 1.80 11.14
C CYS A 100 44.72 0.35 10.85
N LEU A 101 45.39 -0.29 11.82
CA LEU A 101 45.83 -1.67 11.76
C LEU A 101 44.85 -2.57 12.52
N PHE A 102 44.17 -3.45 11.79
CA PHE A 102 43.25 -4.44 12.36
C PHE A 102 43.89 -5.82 12.44
N THR A 103 43.44 -6.66 13.37
CA THR A 103 43.82 -8.08 13.37
C THR A 103 43.37 -8.77 12.10
N GLN A 104 44.14 -9.77 11.66
CA GLN A 104 43.69 -10.70 10.62
C GLN A 104 42.32 -11.32 10.99
N ASN A 105 42.13 -11.68 12.26
CA ASN A 105 40.85 -12.23 12.76
C ASN A 105 39.66 -11.27 12.59
N TYR A 106 39.85 -9.97 12.79
CA TYR A 106 38.82 -8.95 12.61
C TYR A 106 38.44 -8.80 11.13
N VAL A 107 39.43 -8.76 10.25
CA VAL A 107 39.23 -8.72 8.79
C VAL A 107 38.51 -9.98 8.30
N ASP A 108 38.94 -11.16 8.76
CA ASP A 108 38.31 -12.44 8.40
C ASP A 108 36.86 -12.53 8.91
N SER A 109 36.57 -12.00 10.11
CA SER A 109 35.21 -11.94 10.65
C SER A 109 34.30 -11.02 9.82
N LEU A 110 34.80 -9.86 9.38
CA LEU A 110 34.06 -8.95 8.49
C LEU A 110 33.80 -9.61 7.14
N ILE A 111 34.81 -10.26 6.54
CA ILE A 111 34.68 -10.99 5.28
C ILE A 111 33.64 -12.11 5.41
N ASN A 112 33.65 -12.88 6.49
CA ASN A 112 32.68 -13.93 6.75
C ASN A 112 31.25 -13.38 6.93
N TYR A 113 31.11 -12.28 7.66
CA TYR A 113 29.83 -11.60 7.83
C TYR A 113 29.27 -11.13 6.48
N TYR A 114 30.04 -10.36 5.68
CA TYR A 114 29.56 -9.85 4.39
C TYR A 114 29.36 -10.95 3.34
N SER A 115 30.20 -11.98 3.31
CA SER A 115 30.04 -13.10 2.38
C SER A 115 28.77 -13.91 2.66
N TYR A 116 28.32 -14.02 3.91
CA TYR A 116 27.02 -14.62 4.24
C TYR A 116 25.86 -13.84 3.62
N PHE A 117 25.82 -12.50 3.76
CA PHE A 117 24.75 -11.68 3.17
C PHE A 117 24.78 -11.70 1.64
N LEU A 118 25.96 -11.65 1.03
CA LEU A 118 26.10 -11.75 -0.43
C LEU A 118 25.60 -13.10 -0.94
N ASN A 119 25.87 -14.19 -0.23
CA ASN A 119 25.33 -15.50 -0.58
C ASN A 119 23.80 -15.55 -0.45
N GLN A 120 23.23 -15.00 0.62
CA GLN A 120 21.77 -14.90 0.77
C GLN A 120 21.13 -14.06 -0.35
N TYR A 121 21.71 -12.92 -0.69
CA TYR A 121 21.25 -12.08 -1.78
C TYR A 121 21.32 -12.82 -3.13
N ASN A 122 22.43 -13.50 -3.42
CA ASN A 122 22.59 -14.29 -4.64
C ASN A 122 21.56 -15.42 -4.75
N VAL A 123 21.24 -16.10 -3.64
CA VAL A 123 20.19 -17.12 -3.60
C VAL A 123 18.82 -16.51 -3.91
N VAL A 124 18.49 -15.35 -3.34
CA VAL A 124 17.22 -14.66 -3.59
C VAL A 124 17.12 -14.20 -5.04
N VAL A 125 18.17 -13.59 -5.60
CA VAL A 125 18.18 -13.14 -7.00
C VAL A 125 18.05 -14.33 -7.95
N TYR A 126 18.77 -15.43 -7.69
CA TYR A 126 18.66 -16.64 -8.50
C TYR A 126 17.24 -17.24 -8.42
N ALA A 127 16.68 -17.38 -7.21
CA ALA A 127 15.32 -17.88 -7.03
C ALA A 127 14.27 -16.99 -7.73
N ALA A 128 14.43 -15.66 -7.66
CA ALA A 128 13.57 -14.71 -8.35
C ALA A 128 13.69 -14.83 -9.88
N GLY A 129 14.92 -15.00 -10.41
CA GLY A 129 15.15 -15.20 -11.84
C GLY A 129 14.57 -16.51 -12.38
N VAL A 130 14.64 -17.59 -11.59
CA VAL A 130 14.01 -18.88 -11.94
C VAL A 130 12.49 -18.75 -11.91
N LEU A 131 11.94 -18.06 -10.91
CA LEU A 131 10.49 -17.84 -10.80
C LEU A 131 9.95 -16.95 -11.92
N SER A 132 10.67 -15.88 -12.28
CA SER A 132 10.27 -15.00 -13.40
C SER A 132 10.29 -15.76 -14.73
N ALA A 133 11.27 -16.63 -14.95
CA ALA A 133 11.31 -17.48 -16.14
C ALA A 133 10.18 -18.53 -16.17
N GLN A 134 9.78 -19.05 -15.00
CA GLN A 134 8.62 -19.95 -14.89
C GLN A 134 7.28 -19.24 -15.13
N LEU A 135 7.15 -17.99 -14.64
CA LEU A 135 5.98 -17.15 -14.89
C LEU A 135 5.84 -16.79 -16.37
N GLU A 136 6.96 -16.52 -17.06
CA GLU A 136 6.98 -16.30 -18.50
C GLU A 136 6.49 -17.51 -19.29
N PHE A 137 6.86 -18.73 -18.86
CA PHE A 137 6.33 -19.98 -19.44
C PHE A 137 4.82 -20.18 -19.23
N ALA A 138 4.28 -19.59 -18.17
CA ALA A 138 2.87 -19.70 -17.82
C ALA A 138 2.01 -18.57 -18.42
N ASP A 139 2.61 -17.57 -19.08
CA ASP A 139 1.89 -16.47 -19.71
C ASP A 139 1.20 -16.93 -21.02
N PRO A 140 -0.15 -16.92 -21.08
CA PRO A 140 -0.89 -17.26 -22.29
C PRO A 140 -0.59 -16.34 -23.48
N SER A 141 -0.07 -15.14 -23.24
CA SER A 141 0.28 -14.18 -24.29
C SER A 141 1.58 -14.54 -25.04
N SER A 142 2.47 -15.32 -24.40
CA SER A 142 3.78 -15.71 -24.93
C SER A 142 3.76 -16.98 -25.78
N TYR A 143 2.87 -17.92 -25.49
CA TYR A 143 2.80 -19.24 -26.17
C TYR A 143 1.58 -19.43 -27.08
N GLY A 144 0.79 -18.37 -27.27
CA GLY A 144 -0.39 -18.35 -28.13
C GLY A 144 -1.68 -18.53 -27.33
N GLN A 145 -2.64 -17.65 -27.63
CA GLN A 145 -3.96 -17.66 -26.99
C GLN A 145 -4.72 -18.94 -27.36
N ILE A 146 -5.23 -19.65 -26.33
CA ILE A 146 -6.12 -20.80 -26.54
C ILE A 146 -7.47 -20.27 -27.03
N GLN A 147 -7.76 -20.52 -28.31
CA GLN A 147 -9.07 -20.20 -28.89
C GLN A 147 -10.11 -21.26 -28.48
N LEU A 148 -11.14 -20.80 -27.81
CA LEU A 148 -12.30 -21.56 -27.38
C LEU A 148 -13.43 -21.36 -28.40
N ASN A 149 -13.85 -22.44 -29.05
CA ASN A 149 -15.02 -22.43 -29.91
C ASN A 149 -16.25 -22.77 -29.09
N LEU A 150 -16.98 -21.73 -28.66
CA LEU A 150 -18.20 -21.85 -27.88
C LEU A 150 -19.39 -22.11 -28.82
N ILE A 151 -20.19 -23.13 -28.51
CA ILE A 151 -21.41 -23.48 -29.27
C ILE A 151 -22.66 -22.98 -28.55
N PRO A 152 -23.81 -22.82 -29.24
CA PRO A 152 -25.07 -22.49 -28.56
C PRO A 152 -25.42 -23.55 -27.51
N GLY A 153 -25.93 -23.12 -26.36
CA GLY A 153 -26.17 -23.98 -25.21
C GLY A 153 -25.02 -23.98 -24.21
N TRP A 154 -24.87 -25.08 -23.47
CA TRP A 154 -23.91 -25.18 -22.36
C TRP A 154 -22.52 -25.60 -22.84
N ASN A 155 -21.52 -24.81 -22.46
CA ASN A 155 -20.11 -25.05 -22.67
C ASN A 155 -19.42 -25.11 -21.31
N THR A 156 -18.45 -26.02 -21.15
CA THR A 156 -17.58 -26.04 -19.97
C THR A 156 -16.20 -25.60 -20.39
N VAL A 157 -15.68 -24.55 -19.75
CA VAL A 157 -14.37 -23.98 -20.07
C VAL A 157 -13.52 -23.92 -18.81
N GLY A 158 -12.24 -24.28 -18.94
CA GLY A 158 -11.25 -24.05 -17.90
C GLY A 158 -10.67 -22.65 -18.05
N TYR A 159 -10.56 -21.92 -16.94
CA TYR A 159 -9.89 -20.62 -16.93
C TYR A 159 -8.37 -20.83 -16.84
N ASN A 160 -7.65 -20.35 -17.86
CA ASN A 160 -6.23 -20.66 -18.09
C ASN A 160 -5.28 -19.45 -17.93
N VAL A 161 -5.77 -18.31 -17.44
CA VAL A 161 -4.92 -17.17 -17.10
C VAL A 161 -4.37 -17.38 -15.68
N ILE A 162 -3.14 -16.92 -15.46
CA ILE A 162 -2.37 -17.17 -14.22
C ILE A 162 -2.76 -16.27 -13.05
N GLU A 163 -3.43 -15.16 -13.33
CA GLU A 163 -3.88 -14.20 -12.34
C GLU A 163 -5.42 -14.14 -12.30
N PRO A 164 -6.03 -13.88 -11.13
CA PRO A 164 -7.47 -13.69 -11.07
C PRO A 164 -7.92 -12.44 -11.83
N THR A 165 -8.85 -12.59 -12.77
CA THR A 165 -9.42 -11.45 -13.52
C THR A 165 -10.90 -11.28 -13.28
N ASP A 166 -11.38 -10.03 -13.33
CA ASP A 166 -12.80 -9.73 -13.18
C ASP A 166 -13.61 -10.33 -14.33
N ILE A 167 -14.66 -11.08 -13.98
CA ILE A 167 -15.50 -11.79 -14.95
C ILE A 167 -16.18 -10.86 -15.95
N VAL A 168 -16.52 -9.63 -15.53
CA VAL A 168 -17.17 -8.63 -16.37
C VAL A 168 -16.23 -8.20 -17.49
N ALA A 169 -15.02 -7.77 -17.11
CA ALA A 169 -13.99 -7.37 -18.06
C ALA A 169 -13.61 -8.50 -19.01
N GLN A 170 -13.60 -9.74 -18.52
CA GLN A 170 -13.20 -10.90 -19.31
C GLN A 170 -14.20 -11.26 -20.41
N PHE A 171 -15.50 -11.16 -20.12
CA PHE A 171 -16.56 -11.60 -21.03
C PHE A 171 -17.23 -10.47 -21.82
N GLU A 172 -16.83 -9.22 -21.64
CA GLU A 172 -17.26 -8.07 -22.48
C GLU A 172 -17.28 -8.39 -23.99
N PRO A 173 -16.27 -9.05 -24.60
CA PRO A 173 -16.26 -9.31 -26.04
C PRO A 173 -17.37 -10.27 -26.53
N ILE A 174 -17.97 -11.05 -25.63
CA ILE A 174 -19.02 -12.03 -25.94
C ILE A 174 -20.31 -11.77 -25.17
N GLU A 175 -20.45 -10.62 -24.52
CA GLU A 175 -21.56 -10.31 -23.61
C GLU A 175 -22.93 -10.43 -24.30
N GLU A 176 -23.02 -9.99 -25.56
CA GLU A 176 -24.26 -10.04 -26.35
C GLU A 176 -24.81 -11.46 -26.55
N ASP A 177 -23.90 -12.44 -26.67
CA ASP A 177 -24.25 -13.84 -26.93
C ASP A 177 -24.17 -14.71 -25.66
N LEU A 178 -23.71 -14.16 -24.54
CA LEU A 178 -23.52 -14.86 -23.28
C LEU A 178 -24.77 -14.70 -22.40
N ARG A 179 -25.47 -15.82 -22.18
CA ARG A 179 -26.69 -15.82 -21.37
C ARG A 179 -26.39 -15.86 -19.89
N LEU A 180 -25.49 -16.76 -19.47
CA LEU A 180 -25.24 -17.07 -18.07
C LEU A 180 -23.90 -17.77 -17.88
N VAL A 181 -23.21 -17.46 -16.80
CA VAL A 181 -22.02 -18.19 -16.33
C VAL A 181 -22.25 -18.73 -14.93
N LYS A 182 -21.71 -19.92 -14.65
CA LYS A 182 -21.75 -20.55 -13.33
C LYS A 182 -20.39 -21.09 -12.91
N ASN A 183 -20.06 -20.95 -11.63
CA ASN A 183 -18.95 -21.65 -11.00
C ASN A 183 -19.41 -22.95 -10.30
N ASN A 184 -18.47 -23.73 -9.78
CA ASN A 184 -18.75 -25.00 -9.10
C ASN A 184 -19.51 -24.83 -7.76
N PHE A 185 -19.48 -23.64 -7.17
CA PHE A 185 -20.19 -23.32 -5.93
C PHE A 185 -21.64 -22.86 -6.17
N GLY A 186 -22.08 -22.78 -7.42
CA GLY A 186 -23.42 -22.33 -7.80
C GLY A 186 -23.59 -20.82 -7.87
N PHE A 187 -22.53 -20.04 -7.67
CA PHE A 187 -22.57 -18.61 -7.96
C PHE A 187 -22.67 -18.37 -9.46
N ILE A 188 -23.38 -17.32 -9.83
CA ILE A 188 -23.72 -17.02 -11.22
C ILE A 188 -23.28 -15.62 -11.62
N TYR A 189 -22.99 -15.48 -12.90
CA TYR A 189 -22.84 -14.20 -13.57
C TYR A 189 -23.87 -14.12 -14.70
N TRP A 190 -24.69 -13.06 -14.67
CA TRP A 190 -25.81 -12.86 -15.56
C TRP A 190 -25.77 -11.42 -16.12
N PRO A 191 -25.12 -11.22 -17.28
CA PRO A 191 -24.87 -9.88 -17.82
C PRO A 191 -26.16 -9.10 -18.09
N GLN A 192 -27.16 -9.75 -18.71
CA GLN A 192 -28.44 -9.11 -19.05
C GLN A 192 -29.23 -8.57 -17.84
N PHE A 193 -29.02 -9.11 -16.65
CA PHE A 193 -29.70 -8.65 -15.42
C PHE A 193 -28.79 -7.80 -14.55
N GLY A 194 -27.59 -7.51 -15.04
CA GLY A 194 -26.59 -6.79 -14.31
C GLY A 194 -26.18 -7.47 -13.00
N PHE A 195 -26.16 -8.80 -12.96
CA PHE A 195 -25.83 -9.56 -11.75
C PHE A 195 -24.47 -10.25 -11.86
N ASN A 196 -23.58 -9.96 -10.93
CA ASN A 196 -22.31 -10.66 -10.76
C ASN A 196 -22.17 -11.21 -9.35
N GLY A 197 -22.44 -12.50 -9.17
CA GLY A 197 -22.21 -13.23 -7.90
C GLY A 197 -20.92 -14.03 -7.87
N ILE A 198 -20.17 -14.10 -8.99
CA ILE A 198 -18.90 -14.84 -9.07
C ILE A 198 -17.73 -13.95 -8.63
N GLY A 199 -17.72 -12.69 -9.07
CA GLY A 199 -16.59 -11.78 -8.88
C GLY A 199 -15.47 -12.10 -9.86
N ASP A 200 -14.34 -12.58 -9.35
CA ASP A 200 -13.16 -12.85 -10.15
C ASP A 200 -13.14 -14.32 -10.66
N LEU A 201 -12.66 -14.51 -11.89
CA LEU A 201 -12.29 -15.81 -12.44
C LEU A 201 -10.98 -16.25 -11.78
N ILE A 202 -10.95 -17.46 -11.22
CA ILE A 202 -9.81 -17.97 -10.46
C ILE A 202 -9.00 -18.95 -11.32
N PRO A 203 -7.67 -18.76 -11.44
CA PRO A 203 -6.77 -19.68 -12.13
C PRO A 203 -6.99 -21.15 -11.74
N GLY A 204 -7.11 -22.03 -12.74
CA GLY A 204 -7.30 -23.47 -12.52
C GLY A 204 -8.74 -23.89 -12.21
N GLN A 205 -9.71 -22.97 -12.15
CA GLN A 205 -11.12 -23.31 -12.02
C GLN A 205 -11.82 -23.50 -13.38
N GLY A 206 -12.88 -24.30 -13.37
CA GLY A 206 -13.77 -24.49 -14.51
C GLY A 206 -15.08 -23.72 -14.33
N TYR A 207 -15.59 -23.17 -15.43
CA TYR A 207 -16.82 -22.40 -15.49
C TYR A 207 -17.75 -22.97 -16.57
N GLN A 208 -19.06 -22.92 -16.30
CA GLN A 208 -20.08 -23.31 -17.27
C GLN A 208 -20.70 -22.06 -17.88
N LEU A 209 -20.57 -21.91 -19.20
CA LEU A 209 -21.10 -20.80 -19.98
C LEU A 209 -22.30 -21.29 -20.78
N ARG A 210 -23.42 -20.58 -20.70
CA ARG A 210 -24.57 -20.78 -21.57
C ARG A 210 -24.57 -19.70 -22.65
N MET A 211 -24.41 -20.10 -23.90
CA MET A 211 -24.39 -19.20 -25.05
C MET A 211 -25.71 -19.24 -25.83
N ASP A 212 -26.13 -18.10 -26.36
CA ASP A 212 -27.26 -17.99 -27.28
C ASP A 212 -26.83 -18.24 -28.74
N GLN A 213 -25.61 -17.85 -29.12
CA GLN A 213 -24.99 -18.12 -30.43
C GLN A 213 -23.56 -18.67 -30.32
N SER A 214 -23.04 -19.25 -31.41
CA SER A 214 -21.65 -19.72 -31.44
C SER A 214 -20.67 -18.56 -31.56
N ARG A 215 -19.58 -18.59 -30.79
CA ARG A 215 -18.51 -17.59 -30.82
C ARG A 215 -17.15 -18.22 -30.59
N THR A 216 -16.12 -17.65 -31.23
CA THR A 216 -14.73 -17.93 -30.85
C THR A 216 -14.30 -16.90 -29.81
N PHE A 217 -13.74 -17.38 -28.70
CA PHE A 217 -13.36 -16.59 -27.55
C PHE A 217 -11.99 -17.03 -27.03
N HIS A 218 -11.25 -16.16 -26.37
CA HIS A 218 -10.02 -16.53 -25.68
C HIS A 218 -9.89 -15.65 -24.43
N PHE A 219 -9.26 -16.20 -23.39
CA PHE A 219 -8.94 -15.43 -22.20
C PHE A 219 -7.71 -14.54 -22.45
N VAL A 220 -7.71 -13.35 -21.85
CA VAL A 220 -6.64 -12.35 -21.93
C VAL A 220 -6.14 -12.04 -20.52
N ASN A 221 -4.85 -11.77 -20.39
CA ASN A 221 -4.28 -11.28 -19.14
C ASN A 221 -4.62 -9.78 -19.01
N THR A 222 -5.42 -9.40 -18.02
CA THR A 222 -5.93 -8.03 -17.86
C THR A 222 -6.21 -7.71 -16.40
N ASP A 223 -5.73 -6.55 -15.94
CA ASP A 223 -6.04 -6.00 -14.61
C ASP A 223 -7.32 -5.15 -14.59
N GLN A 224 -8.02 -5.07 -15.72
CA GLN A 224 -9.21 -4.25 -15.81
C GLN A 224 -10.33 -4.83 -14.94
N ARG A 225 -10.94 -3.97 -14.12
CA ARG A 225 -12.21 -4.26 -13.44
C ARG A 225 -13.31 -3.40 -14.03
N ARG A 226 -14.47 -4.01 -14.26
CA ARG A 226 -15.64 -3.34 -14.82
C ARG A 226 -16.83 -3.56 -13.89
N SER A 227 -17.49 -2.47 -13.52
CA SER A 227 -18.80 -2.57 -12.89
C SER A 227 -19.85 -2.80 -13.96
N ILE A 228 -20.72 -3.76 -13.71
CA ILE A 228 -21.93 -3.92 -14.50
C ILE A 228 -22.94 -2.83 -14.15
N SER A 229 -23.65 -2.29 -15.13
CA SER A 229 -24.71 -1.29 -14.95
C SER A 229 -25.85 -1.52 -15.94
N PRO A 230 -27.13 -1.45 -15.51
CA PRO A 230 -27.63 -1.25 -14.15
C PRO A 230 -27.65 -2.56 -13.32
N THR A 231 -27.37 -2.48 -12.02
CA THR A 231 -27.40 -3.64 -11.10
C THR A 231 -28.81 -4.11 -10.74
N VAL A 232 -29.82 -3.31 -11.05
CA VAL A 232 -31.24 -3.63 -10.86
C VAL A 232 -31.93 -3.39 -12.20
N PRO A 233 -32.58 -4.39 -12.79
CA PRO A 233 -33.34 -4.21 -14.02
C PRO A 233 -34.51 -3.24 -13.84
N ASP A 234 -34.82 -2.44 -14.86
CA ASP A 234 -35.91 -1.46 -14.81
C ASP A 234 -37.26 -2.10 -14.45
N TRP A 235 -37.53 -3.31 -14.96
CA TRP A 235 -38.76 -4.04 -14.63
C TRP A 235 -38.92 -4.32 -13.13
N ALA A 236 -37.81 -4.49 -12.39
CA ALA A 236 -37.86 -4.77 -10.95
C ALA A 236 -38.22 -3.51 -10.16
N ILE A 237 -37.86 -2.33 -10.69
CA ILE A 237 -38.25 -1.03 -10.16
C ILE A 237 -39.70 -0.72 -10.52
N GLU A 238 -40.12 -1.10 -11.73
CA GLU A 238 -41.46 -0.87 -12.27
C GLU A 238 -42.50 -1.91 -11.82
N MET A 239 -42.07 -2.98 -11.15
CA MET A 239 -42.97 -4.00 -10.63
C MET A 239 -43.84 -3.39 -9.52
N GLN A 240 -45.10 -3.12 -9.85
CA GLN A 240 -46.08 -2.66 -8.87
C GLN A 240 -46.29 -3.78 -7.83
N ALA A 241 -45.98 -3.49 -6.57
CA ALA A 241 -46.31 -4.39 -5.48
C ALA A 241 -47.85 -4.47 -5.35
N GLU A 242 -48.39 -5.69 -5.34
CA GLU A 242 -49.79 -5.89 -5.03
C GLU A 242 -50.04 -5.43 -3.59
N ILE A 243 -50.97 -4.49 -3.42
CA ILE A 243 -51.35 -3.97 -2.11
C ILE A 243 -52.07 -5.12 -1.38
N HIS A 244 -51.49 -5.65 -0.30
CA HIS A 244 -52.16 -6.68 0.47
C HIS A 244 -53.39 -6.05 1.16
N PRO A 245 -54.50 -6.78 1.37
CA PRO A 245 -55.66 -6.24 2.09
C PRO A 245 -55.35 -5.68 3.49
N ASN A 246 -54.24 -6.10 4.11
CA ASN A 246 -53.75 -5.55 5.38
C ASN A 246 -52.96 -4.24 5.23
N ASP A 247 -52.49 -3.91 4.02
CA ASP A 247 -51.79 -2.66 3.74
C ASP A 247 -52.78 -1.50 3.49
N ILE A 248 -54.06 -1.82 3.31
CA ILE A 248 -55.14 -0.84 3.22
C ILE A 248 -55.64 -0.54 4.64
N ARG A 249 -55.64 0.74 4.99
CA ARG A 249 -56.17 1.23 6.27
C ARG A 249 -57.67 0.96 6.37
N THR A 250 -58.06 0.03 7.23
CA THR A 250 -59.45 -0.37 7.48
C THR A 250 -59.85 -0.13 8.94
N LEU A 251 -61.10 0.31 9.15
CA LEU A 251 -61.63 0.54 10.49
C LEU A 251 -61.86 -0.81 11.18
N VAL A 252 -61.23 -1.01 12.32
CA VAL A 252 -61.37 -2.23 13.13
C VAL A 252 -62.47 -2.04 14.16
N LYS A 253 -62.38 -0.99 14.98
CA LYS A 253 -63.29 -0.75 16.12
C LYS A 253 -63.49 0.74 16.39
N VAL A 254 -64.64 1.07 16.97
CA VAL A 254 -64.93 2.41 17.51
C VAL A 254 -65.17 2.28 18.99
N VAL A 255 -64.42 2.99 19.81
CA VAL A 255 -64.51 2.94 21.27
C VAL A 255 -64.76 4.32 21.86
N ASN A 256 -65.48 4.37 22.99
CA ASN A 256 -65.62 5.60 23.76
C ASN A 256 -64.35 5.88 24.61
N MET A 257 -64.34 7.00 25.33
CA MET A 257 -63.24 7.36 26.25
C MET A 257 -63.03 6.37 27.42
N LEU A 258 -63.98 5.46 27.66
CA LEU A 258 -63.89 4.39 28.66
C LEU A 258 -63.40 3.06 28.06
N GLY A 259 -63.07 3.04 26.75
CA GLY A 259 -62.59 1.84 26.05
C GLY A 259 -63.69 0.83 25.69
N GLN A 260 -64.96 1.20 25.84
CA GLN A 260 -66.09 0.34 25.45
C GLN A 260 -66.38 0.51 23.97
N GLU A 261 -66.61 -0.62 23.27
CA GLU A 261 -67.06 -0.60 21.88
C GLU A 261 -68.45 0.02 21.77
N VAL A 262 -68.60 0.97 20.85
CA VAL A 262 -69.85 1.70 20.64
C VAL A 262 -70.19 1.77 19.17
N HIS A 263 -71.46 1.57 18.85
CA HIS A 263 -71.97 1.82 17.51
C HIS A 263 -72.21 3.31 17.33
N SER A 264 -71.64 3.90 16.28
CA SER A 264 -71.71 5.35 16.03
C SER A 264 -73.14 5.91 15.99
N ASN A 265 -74.15 5.07 15.72
CA ASN A 265 -75.54 5.50 15.55
C ASN A 265 -76.32 5.59 16.87
N GLU A 266 -75.74 5.14 17.98
CA GLU A 266 -76.41 5.03 19.29
C GLU A 266 -75.85 6.04 20.32
N VAL A 267 -74.92 6.89 19.90
CA VAL A 267 -74.19 7.80 20.78
C VAL A 267 -74.77 9.21 20.67
N SER A 268 -74.95 9.90 21.80
CA SER A 268 -75.38 11.29 21.85
C SER A 268 -74.36 12.23 21.18
N SER A 269 -74.85 13.20 20.39
CA SER A 269 -74.00 14.22 19.79
C SER A 269 -73.27 15.04 20.88
N GLY A 270 -71.98 15.30 20.66
CA GLY A 270 -71.01 15.85 21.60
C GLY A 270 -70.05 14.83 22.22
N THR A 271 -70.21 13.53 21.93
CA THR A 271 -69.39 12.48 22.56
C THR A 271 -68.10 12.23 21.77
N ILE A 272 -66.98 12.10 22.48
CA ILE A 272 -65.68 11.76 21.88
C ILE A 272 -65.60 10.25 21.63
N LEU A 273 -65.29 9.89 20.39
CA LEU A 273 -65.07 8.52 19.93
C LEU A 273 -63.64 8.36 19.38
N LEU A 274 -63.06 7.19 19.60
CA LEU A 274 -61.77 6.77 19.06
C LEU A 274 -62.00 5.67 18.02
N TYR A 275 -61.54 5.92 16.80
CA TYR A 275 -61.58 5.01 15.67
C TYR A 275 -60.23 4.32 15.57
N LEU A 276 -60.22 3.01 15.83
CA LEU A 276 -59.04 2.14 15.81
C LEU A 276 -58.94 1.46 14.45
N TYR A 277 -57.78 1.57 13.81
CA TYR A 277 -57.52 1.00 12.48
C TYR A 277 -56.58 -0.21 12.56
N ASN A 278 -56.57 -1.03 11.52
CA ASN A 278 -55.75 -2.25 11.42
C ASN A 278 -54.24 -1.99 11.38
N ASP A 279 -53.82 -0.79 10.98
CA ASP A 279 -52.44 -0.30 11.01
C ASP A 279 -51.98 0.20 12.40
N GLY A 280 -52.85 0.12 13.41
CA GLY A 280 -52.59 0.62 14.77
C GLY A 280 -52.78 2.14 14.92
N SER A 281 -53.15 2.85 13.86
CA SER A 281 -53.50 4.28 13.94
C SER A 281 -54.82 4.48 14.69
N VAL A 282 -54.94 5.63 15.36
CA VAL A 282 -56.14 6.00 16.13
C VAL A 282 -56.60 7.40 15.71
N GLU A 283 -57.87 7.52 15.29
CA GLU A 283 -58.49 8.83 15.04
C GLU A 283 -59.48 9.18 16.13
N LYS A 284 -59.36 10.38 16.68
CA LYS A 284 -60.35 10.96 17.59
C LYS A 284 -61.36 11.78 16.80
N LYS A 285 -62.65 11.47 16.94
CA LYS A 285 -63.75 12.26 16.35
C LYS A 285 -64.80 12.59 17.41
N ILE A 286 -65.47 13.72 17.23
CA ILE A 286 -66.62 14.10 18.05
C ILE A 286 -67.85 13.78 17.20
N HIS A 287 -68.72 12.92 17.73
CA HIS A 287 -70.00 12.57 17.10
C HIS A 287 -71.03 13.67 17.33
#